data_AF-A0A093RVZ4-F1
#
_entry.id   AF-A0A093RVZ4-F1
#
_cell.length_a   1.000
_cell.length_b   1.000
_cell.length_c   1.000
_cell.angle_alpha   90.00
_cell.angle_beta   90.00
_cell.angle_gamma   90.00
#
_symmetry.space_group_name_H-M   'P 1'
#
loop_
_entity.id
_entity.type
_entity.pdbx_description
1 polymer ?
#
loop_
_entity_poly.entity_id
_entity_poly.type
_entity_poly.pdbx_seq_one_letter_code
_entity_poly.pdbx_strand_id
1 'polypeptide(L)'
;MASSLKLPSASELSGVWQLRDGEQECEVVLHSTPLVDNTWRLDGDAQCLKALLSDVPAGWRPTPDGITLTREQGDSVAFFSKEIKGYTLILPDGSTRTLHKQP
;
A
#
# COMPACT_ATOMS: atom_id res chain seq x y z
N MET A 1 24.82 15.82 -3.70
CA MET A 1 23.57 16.57 -3.51
C MET A 1 22.52 15.57 -3.04
N ALA A 2 22.05 15.68 -1.79
CA ALA A 2 20.99 14.81 -1.30
C ALA A 2 19.66 15.39 -1.79
N SER A 3 19.12 14.82 -2.88
CA SER A 3 17.75 15.13 -3.29
C SER A 3 16.82 14.54 -2.24
N SER A 4 16.34 15.38 -1.32
CA SER A 4 15.35 14.97 -0.33
C SER A 4 14.09 14.57 -1.06
N LEU A 5 13.71 13.29 -0.96
CA LEU A 5 12.46 12.80 -1.52
C LEU A 5 11.31 13.47 -0.76
N LYS A 6 10.46 14.20 -1.49
CA LYS A 6 9.27 14.82 -0.90
C LYS A 6 8.35 13.70 -0.41
N LEU A 7 8.05 13.70 0.90
CA LEU A 7 7.01 12.85 1.46
C LEU A 7 5.65 13.26 0.88
N PRO A 8 4.94 12.38 0.16
CA PRO A 8 3.60 12.67 -0.32
C PRO A 8 2.62 12.77 0.85
N SER A 9 1.62 13.63 0.74
CA SER A 9 0.52 13.67 1.70
C SER A 9 -0.44 12.49 1.48
N ALA A 10 -1.12 12.06 2.55
CA ALA A 10 -2.10 10.99 2.43
C ALA A 10 -3.27 11.37 1.51
N SER A 11 -3.65 12.64 1.45
CA SER A 11 -4.69 13.12 0.54
C SER A 11 -4.30 12.96 -0.94
N GLU A 12 -3.03 13.17 -1.30
CA GLU A 12 -2.54 12.99 -2.68
C GLU A 12 -2.62 11.51 -3.13
N LEU A 13 -2.40 10.58 -2.20
CA LEU A 13 -2.39 9.14 -2.48
C LEU A 13 -3.72 8.46 -2.17
N SER A 14 -4.65 9.12 -1.47
CA SER A 14 -5.99 8.59 -1.24
C SER A 14 -6.75 8.36 -2.55
N GLY A 15 -7.65 7.36 -2.55
CA GLY A 15 -8.43 6.95 -3.70
C GLY A 15 -8.52 5.43 -3.84
N VAL A 16 -8.98 4.97 -5.00
CA VAL A 16 -9.09 3.55 -5.34
C VAL A 16 -7.77 3.07 -5.95
N TRP A 17 -7.31 1.90 -5.52
CA TRP A 17 -6.07 1.26 -5.95
C TRP A 17 -6.33 -0.20 -6.28
N GLN A 18 -5.47 -0.75 -7.13
CA GLN A 18 -5.49 -2.16 -7.49
C GLN A 18 -4.18 -2.81 -7.05
N LEU A 19 -4.29 -3.83 -6.21
CA LEU A 19 -3.21 -4.70 -5.80
C LEU A 19 -3.23 -5.96 -6.66
N ARG A 20 -2.11 -6.32 -7.28
CA ARG A 20 -2.02 -7.44 -8.22
C ARG A 20 -0.80 -8.31 -7.95
N ASP A 21 -0.88 -9.61 -8.27
CA ASP A 21 0.27 -10.52 -8.31
C ASP A 21 0.65 -11.03 -9.70
N GLY A 22 -0.11 -10.62 -10.72
CA GLY A 22 0.03 -11.06 -12.11
C GLY A 22 -1.15 -11.91 -12.59
N GLU A 23 -1.82 -12.64 -11.69
CA GLU A 23 -2.99 -13.48 -12.01
C GLU A 23 -4.27 -12.99 -11.31
N GLN A 24 -4.14 -12.49 -10.10
CA GLN A 24 -5.20 -11.98 -9.26
C GLN A 24 -5.09 -10.46 -9.08
N GLU A 25 -6.24 -9.81 -8.89
CA GLU A 25 -6.38 -8.38 -8.70
C GLU A 25 -7.39 -8.10 -7.58
N CYS A 26 -6.97 -7.30 -6.61
CA CYS A 26 -7.77 -6.89 -5.47
C CYS A 26 -7.88 -5.38 -5.43
N GLU A 27 -9.12 -4.88 -5.39
CA GLU A 27 -9.38 -3.48 -5.16
C GLU A 27 -9.14 -3.13 -3.68
N VAL A 28 -8.43 -2.03 -3.45
CA VAL A 28 -8.25 -1.43 -2.13
C VAL A 28 -8.50 0.06 -2.20
N VAL A 29 -9.15 0.61 -1.18
CA VAL A 29 -9.43 2.02 -1.04
C VAL A 29 -8.54 2.60 0.04
N LEU A 30 -7.67 3.52 -0.36
CA LEU A 30 -6.83 4.28 0.56
C LEU A 30 -7.59 5.53 0.99
N HIS A 31 -8.03 5.57 2.24
CA HIS A 31 -8.71 6.73 2.80
C HIS A 31 -7.69 7.74 3.35
N SER A 32 -8.06 9.01 3.38
CA SER A 32 -7.33 10.06 4.11
C SER A 32 -7.86 10.27 5.54
N THR A 33 -8.69 9.34 6.04
CA THR A 33 -9.17 9.32 7.43
C THR A 33 -8.11 8.72 8.35
N PRO A 34 -7.70 9.41 9.42
CA PRO A 34 -6.73 8.88 10.39
C PRO A 34 -7.19 7.54 11.01
N LEU A 35 -6.23 6.66 11.31
CA LEU A 35 -6.46 5.40 12.01
C LEU A 35 -5.77 5.40 13.38
N VAL A 36 -4.46 5.17 13.41
CA VAL A 36 -3.61 5.26 14.61
C VAL A 36 -2.24 5.79 14.21
N ASP A 37 -1.61 6.58 15.08
CA ASP A 37 -0.35 7.25 14.79
C ASP A 37 -0.40 8.00 13.43
N ASN A 38 0.70 7.97 12.67
CA ASN A 38 0.78 8.52 11.32
C ASN A 38 0.30 7.53 10.24
N THR A 39 -0.82 6.85 10.49
CA THR A 39 -1.48 5.95 9.52
C THR A 39 -2.91 6.37 9.24
N TRP A 40 -3.41 5.95 8.08
CA TRP A 40 -4.75 6.23 7.60
C TRP A 40 -5.49 4.93 7.27
N ARG A 41 -6.81 4.97 7.26
CA ARG A 41 -7.63 3.78 6.99
C ARG A 41 -7.44 3.24 5.58
N LEU A 42 -7.43 1.92 5.47
CA LEU A 42 -7.46 1.17 4.22
C LEU A 42 -8.65 0.21 4.28
N ASP A 43 -9.49 0.25 3.26
CA ASP A 43 -10.57 -0.70 3.05
C ASP A 43 -10.27 -1.58 1.82
N GLY A 44 -10.77 -2.81 1.80
CA GLY A 44 -10.59 -3.73 0.68
C GLY A 44 -11.15 -5.11 0.98
N ASP A 45 -11.26 -5.96 -0.04
CA ASP A 45 -11.77 -7.32 0.15
C ASP A 45 -10.78 -8.17 0.96
N ALA A 46 -11.18 -8.58 2.16
CA ALA A 46 -10.31 -9.31 3.08
C ALA A 46 -9.90 -10.69 2.54
N GLN A 47 -10.73 -11.37 1.76
CA GLN A 47 -10.38 -12.68 1.20
C GLN A 47 -9.34 -12.53 0.08
N CYS A 48 -9.52 -11.53 -0.76
CA CYS A 48 -8.60 -11.19 -1.83
C CYS A 48 -7.25 -10.73 -1.27
N LEU A 49 -7.24 -9.86 -0.26
CA LEU A 49 -6.02 -9.36 0.36
C LEU A 49 -5.22 -10.47 1.05
N LYS A 50 -5.87 -11.45 1.70
CA LYS A 50 -5.19 -12.62 2.28
C LYS A 50 -4.55 -13.54 1.25
N ALA A 51 -5.03 -13.54 0.01
CA ALA A 51 -4.40 -14.31 -1.06
C ALA A 51 -3.12 -13.65 -1.56
N LEU A 52 -3.07 -12.31 -1.55
CA LEU A 52 -1.96 -11.54 -2.10
C LEU A 52 -0.91 -11.14 -1.07
N LEU A 53 -1.27 -11.01 0.20
CA LEU A 53 -0.41 -10.54 1.29
C LEU A 53 -0.43 -11.51 2.47
N SER A 54 0.62 -11.45 3.28
CA SER A 54 0.75 -12.28 4.48
C SER A 54 -0.31 -12.00 5.55
N ASP A 55 -0.94 -10.82 5.53
CA ASP A 55 -2.04 -10.46 6.41
C ASP A 55 -2.97 -9.42 5.76
N VAL A 56 -4.16 -9.19 6.34
CA VAL A 56 -5.10 -8.17 5.87
C VAL A 56 -4.70 -6.80 6.43
N PRO A 57 -4.31 -5.85 5.57
CA PRO A 57 -4.10 -4.49 6.02
C PRO A 57 -5.44 -3.82 6.37
N ALA A 58 -5.43 -3.02 7.43
CA ALA A 58 -6.55 -2.15 7.84
C ALA A 58 -6.15 -0.67 7.77
N GLY A 59 -4.86 -0.39 7.58
CA GLY A 59 -4.33 0.95 7.43
C GLY A 59 -3.22 1.04 6.39
N TRP A 60 -2.77 2.26 6.16
CA TRP A 60 -1.64 2.56 5.28
C TRP A 60 -0.96 3.86 5.68
N ARG A 61 0.27 4.06 5.20
CA ARG A 61 0.98 5.34 5.30
C ARG A 61 1.88 5.56 4.08
N PRO A 62 2.00 6.80 3.59
CA PRO A 62 2.99 7.15 2.60
C PRO A 62 4.39 7.19 3.21
N THR A 63 5.40 6.84 2.43
CA THR A 63 6.82 7.07 2.73
C THR A 63 7.45 7.83 1.57
N PRO A 64 8.63 8.46 1.75
CA PRO A 64 9.29 9.19 0.65
C PRO A 64 9.62 8.30 -0.56
N ASP A 65 9.81 7.01 -0.30
CA ASP A 65 10.25 5.97 -1.20
C ASP A 65 9.16 4.92 -1.50
N GLY A 66 7.91 5.11 -1.05
CA GLY A 66 6.91 4.06 -1.18
C GLY A 66 5.60 4.29 -0.42
N ILE A 67 4.87 3.19 -0.21
CA ILE A 67 3.65 3.11 0.60
C ILE A 67 3.78 1.89 1.49
N THR A 68 3.56 2.06 2.79
CA THR A 68 3.45 0.94 3.74
C THR A 68 1.98 0.66 4.00
N LEU A 69 1.54 -0.59 3.82
CA LEU A 69 0.26 -1.08 4.32
C LEU A 69 0.46 -1.59 5.75
N THR A 70 -0.48 -1.27 6.64
CA THR A 70 -0.38 -1.54 8.07
C THR A 70 -1.60 -2.27 8.60
N ARG A 71 -1.44 -2.90 9.76
CA ARG A 71 -2.55 -3.42 10.57
C ARG A 71 -3.30 -2.26 11.23
N GLU A 72 -4.38 -2.60 11.91
CA GLU A 72 -5.18 -1.65 12.70
C GLU A 72 -4.36 -0.95 13.79
N GLN A 73 -3.35 -1.63 14.33
CA GLN A 73 -2.46 -1.13 15.37
C GLN A 73 -1.25 -0.33 14.84
N GLY A 74 -1.11 -0.19 13.51
CA GLY A 74 -0.01 0.54 12.88
C GLY A 74 1.21 -0.31 12.51
N ASP A 75 1.23 -1.60 12.87
CA ASP A 75 2.29 -2.53 12.47
C ASP A 75 2.33 -2.72 10.96
N SER A 76 3.53 -2.76 10.37
CA SER A 76 3.71 -2.98 8.94
C SER A 76 3.27 -4.38 8.53
N VAL A 77 2.41 -4.46 7.50
CA VAL A 77 2.03 -5.70 6.81
C VAL A 77 2.87 -5.88 5.55
N ALA A 78 2.96 -4.82 4.75
CA ALA A 78 3.62 -4.85 3.45
C ALA A 78 4.19 -3.48 3.09
N PHE A 79 5.37 -3.45 2.49
CA PHE A 79 5.98 -2.23 1.98
C PHE A 79 6.10 -2.29 0.47
N PHE A 80 5.45 -1.35 -0.21
CA PHE A 80 5.54 -1.20 -1.66
C PHE A 80 6.47 -0.04 -1.98
N SER A 81 7.63 -0.36 -2.55
CA SER A 81 8.61 0.61 -3.03
C SER A 81 8.04 1.34 -4.24
N LYS A 82 8.25 2.66 -4.29
CA LYS A 82 7.87 3.51 -5.41
C LYS A 82 8.80 3.25 -6.60
N GLU A 83 8.23 2.80 -7.69
CA GLU A 83 8.88 2.56 -8.98
C GLU A 83 8.43 3.58 -10.03
N ILE A 84 9.09 3.57 -11.19
CA ILE A 84 8.80 4.50 -12.30
C ILE A 84 7.32 4.41 -12.75
N LYS A 85 6.72 3.21 -12.69
CA LYS A 85 5.37 2.93 -13.22
C LYS A 85 4.32 2.60 -12.14
N GLY A 86 4.63 2.77 -10.86
CA GLY A 86 3.71 2.39 -9.79
C GLY A 86 4.45 2.06 -8.51
N TYR A 87 3.91 1.12 -7.74
CA TYR A 87 4.53 0.65 -6.51
C TYR A 87 4.66 -0.86 -6.54
N THR A 88 5.77 -1.39 -6.03
CA THR A 88 6.10 -2.81 -6.14
C THR A 88 6.60 -3.37 -4.81
N LEU A 89 6.18 -4.58 -4.48
CA LEU A 89 6.64 -5.37 -3.35
C LEU A 89 7.20 -6.69 -3.88
N ILE A 90 8.37 -7.10 -3.38
CA ILE A 90 8.94 -8.42 -3.63
C ILE A 90 8.84 -9.21 -2.34
N LEU A 91 8.13 -10.32 -2.38
CA LEU A 91 7.95 -11.22 -1.24
C LEU A 91 9.19 -12.13 -1.06
N PRO A 92 9.40 -12.71 0.14
CA PRO A 92 10.55 -13.59 0.39
C PRO A 92 10.63 -14.83 -0.50
N ASP A 93 9.51 -15.26 -1.08
CA ASP A 93 9.42 -16.36 -2.04
C ASP A 93 9.83 -15.97 -3.47
N GLY A 94 10.16 -14.69 -3.70
CA GLY A 94 10.50 -14.12 -5.01
C GLY A 94 9.30 -13.63 -5.82
N SER A 95 8.08 -13.84 -5.32
CA SER A 95 6.85 -13.39 -5.96
C SER A 95 6.73 -11.87 -5.89
N THR A 96 6.24 -11.25 -6.96
CA THR A 96 6.06 -9.80 -7.02
C THR A 96 4.59 -9.42 -6.81
N ARG A 97 4.34 -8.33 -6.09
CA ARG A 97 3.04 -7.68 -5.99
C ARG A 97 3.17 -6.25 -6.48
N THR A 98 2.21 -5.79 -7.28
CA THR A 98 2.18 -4.41 -7.75
C THR A 98 0.94 -3.70 -7.22
N LEU A 99 1.09 -2.41 -6.93
CA LEU A 99 0.04 -1.55 -6.42
C LEU A 99 -0.07 -0.32 -7.32
N HIS A 100 -1.22 -0.15 -7.96
CA HIS A 100 -1.48 0.91 -8.93
C HIS A 100 -2.73 1.71 -8.58
N LYS A 101 -2.60 3.04 -8.59
CA LYS A 101 -3.74 3.94 -8.38
C LYS A 101 -4.66 3.88 -9.60
N GLN A 102 -5.96 3.70 -9.38
CA GLN A 102 -6.94 3.81 -10.45
C GLN A 102 -7.12 5.29 -10.84
N PRO A 103 -7.33 5.57 -12.14
CA PRO A 103 -7.53 6.93 -12.65
C PRO A 103 -8.82 7.59 -12.13
#